data_AF-A0A973PC88-F1
#
_entry.id   AF-A0A973PC88-F1
#
_cell.length_a   1.000
_cell.length_b   1.000
_cell.length_c   1.000
_cell.angle_alpha   90.00
_cell.angle_beta   90.00
_cell.angle_gamma   90.00
#
_symmetry.space_group_name_H-M   'P 1'
#
loop_
_entity.id
_entity.type
_entity.pdbx_description
1 polymer ?
#
loop_
_entity_poly.entity_id
_entity_poly.type
_entity_poly.pdbx_seq_one_letter_code
_entity_poly.pdbx_strand_id
1 'polypeptide(L)'
;YVAVWGGADIALRCGVPRPARMQPTDQLQEIGGVGWFADPDKPTLFTSVAAPLYVEVTIAGTHSAPSVLSDLSAPIAKVSPQAG
;
A
#
# COMPACT_ATOMS: atom_id res chain seq x y z
N TYR A 1 11.48 -6.46 -3.92
CA TYR A 1 11.97 -5.35 -4.79
C TYR A 1 11.64 -4.03 -4.11
N VAL A 2 12.49 -3.01 -4.24
CA VAL A 2 12.28 -1.68 -3.63
C VAL A 2 12.44 -0.59 -4.68
N ALA A 3 11.50 0.35 -4.74
CA ALA A 3 11.58 1.55 -5.58
C ALA A 3 11.44 2.80 -4.71
N VAL A 4 12.22 3.85 -5.01
CA VAL A 4 12.23 5.10 -4.24
C VAL A 4 12.19 6.29 -5.22
N TRP A 5 11.31 7.25 -5.00
CA TRP A 5 11.18 8.46 -5.83
C TRP A 5 10.71 9.68 -5.01
N GLY A 6 10.60 10.84 -5.66
CA GLY A 6 10.20 12.09 -5.00
C GLY A 6 11.25 12.67 -4.06
N GLY A 7 12.54 12.40 -4.29
CA GLY A 7 13.60 12.85 -3.38
C GLY A 7 13.75 12.01 -2.10
N ALA A 8 13.42 10.71 -2.18
CA ALA A 8 13.37 9.75 -1.06
C ALA A 8 12.13 9.88 -0.15
N ASP A 9 11.13 10.59 -0.64
CA ASP A 9 9.88 10.80 0.08
C ASP A 9 8.90 9.63 -0.03
N ILE A 10 8.94 8.93 -1.17
CA ILE A 10 8.10 7.76 -1.42
C ILE A 10 8.99 6.53 -1.57
N ALA A 11 8.76 5.52 -0.73
CA ALA A 11 9.47 4.25 -0.75
C ALA A 11 8.48 3.09 -0.86
N LEU A 12 8.61 2.27 -1.91
CA LEU A 12 7.74 1.14 -2.22
C LEU A 12 8.49 -0.18 -2.04
N ARG A 13 7.88 -1.17 -1.41
CA ARG A 13 8.41 -2.52 -1.23
C ARG A 13 7.37 -3.55 -1.66
N CYS A 14 7.67 -4.31 -2.71
CA CYS A 14 6.80 -5.38 -3.18
C CYS A 14 7.16 -6.73 -2.54
N GLY A 15 6.13 -7.50 -2.18
CA GLY A 15 6.28 -8.86 -1.65
C GLY A 15 6.67 -8.90 -0.18
N VAL A 16 6.19 -7.93 0.61
CA VAL A 16 6.40 -7.95 2.06
C VAL A 16 5.50 -9.01 2.71
N PRO A 17 5.86 -9.55 3.88
CA PRO A 17 4.93 -10.34 4.66
C PRO A 17 3.71 -9.50 5.09
N ARG A 18 2.62 -10.17 5.48
CA ARG A 18 1.47 -9.52 6.08
C ARG A 18 1.92 -8.66 7.28
N PRO A 19 1.48 -7.39 7.39
CA PRO A 19 1.89 -6.54 8.50
C PRO A 19 1.50 -7.15 9.84
N ALA A 20 2.42 -7.14 10.81
CA ALA A 20 2.18 -7.75 12.13
C ALA A 20 1.03 -7.08 12.90
N ARG A 21 0.78 -5.78 12.63
CA ARG A 21 -0.30 -5.00 13.22
C ARG A 21 -1.65 -5.20 12.54
N MET A 22 -1.66 -5.75 11.32
CA MET A 22 -2.89 -5.92 10.56
C MET A 22 -3.69 -7.13 11.08
N GLN A 23 -4.82 -6.85 11.71
CA GLN A 23 -5.81 -7.83 12.11
C GLN A 23 -6.78 -8.14 10.97
N PRO A 24 -7.43 -9.32 10.96
CA PRO A 24 -8.42 -9.67 9.94
C PRO A 24 -9.65 -8.76 9.92
N THR A 25 -9.95 -8.11 11.05
CA THR A 25 -11.12 -7.23 11.24
C THR A 25 -10.80 -5.76 11.01
N ASP A 26 -9.55 -5.42 10.67
CA ASP A 26 -9.18 -4.04 10.39
C ASP A 26 -9.89 -3.53 9.14
N GLN A 27 -10.33 -2.28 9.21
CA GLN A 27 -10.90 -1.61 8.05
C GLN A 27 -9.79 -1.16 7.11
N LEU A 28 -9.99 -1.42 5.83
CA LEU A 28 -9.09 -1.02 4.77
C LEU A 28 -9.67 0.17 4.03
N GLN A 29 -8.80 1.10 3.65
CA GLN A 29 -9.18 2.16 2.74
C GLN A 29 -9.19 1.60 1.32
N GLU A 30 -10.38 1.48 0.72
CA GLU A 30 -10.50 1.06 -0.66
C GLU A 30 -10.21 2.23 -1.60
N ILE A 31 -9.17 2.10 -2.43
CA ILE A 31 -8.77 3.09 -3.42
C ILE A 31 -8.46 2.35 -4.71
N GLY A 32 -9.10 2.75 -5.82
CA GLY A 32 -8.87 2.12 -7.12
C GLY A 32 -9.07 0.60 -7.13
N GLY A 33 -9.98 0.08 -6.30
CA GLY A 33 -10.27 -1.36 -6.17
C GLY A 33 -9.22 -2.15 -5.37
N VAL A 34 -8.29 -1.46 -4.70
CA VAL A 34 -7.29 -2.06 -3.82
C VAL A 34 -7.55 -1.62 -2.39
N GLY A 35 -7.59 -2.58 -1.47
CA GLY A 35 -7.67 -2.31 -0.03
C GLY A 35 -6.31 -1.91 0.53
N TRP A 36 -6.21 -0.74 1.15
CA TRP A 36 -5.00 -0.24 1.78
C TRP A 36 -5.15 -0.23 3.31
N PHE A 37 -4.24 -0.93 3.98
CA PHE A 37 -4.08 -0.88 5.42
C PHE A 37 -3.15 0.28 5.79
N ALA A 38 -3.62 1.22 6.60
CA ALA A 38 -2.77 2.25 7.18
C ALA A 38 -2.22 1.75 8.52
N ASP A 39 -0.90 1.82 8.72
CA ASP A 39 -0.30 1.37 9.97
C ASP A 39 -0.63 2.37 11.11
N PRO A 40 -1.18 1.89 12.24
CA PRO A 40 -1.61 2.77 13.33
C PRO A 40 -0.44 3.43 14.08
N ASP A 41 0.75 2.84 14.04
CA ASP A 41 1.95 3.39 14.68
C ASP A 41 2.79 4.24 13.70
N LYS A 42 2.61 4.01 12.39
CA LYS A 42 3.33 4.70 11.31
C LYS A 42 2.35 5.33 10.32
N PRO A 43 1.92 6.58 10.53
CA PRO A 43 0.88 7.22 9.72
C PRO A 43 1.26 7.46 8.25
N THR A 44 2.55 7.35 7.92
CA THR A 44 3.06 7.45 6.56
C THR A 44 3.17 6.09 5.86
N LEU A 45 2.92 4.98 6.58
CA LEU A 45 3.09 3.62 6.09
C LEU A 45 1.73 3.01 5.73
N PHE A 46 1.63 2.54 4.49
CA PHE A 46 0.45 1.91 3.95
C PHE A 46 0.81 0.57 3.33
N THR A 47 -0.06 -0.43 3.45
CA THR A 47 0.14 -1.76 2.85
C THR A 47 -1.08 -2.17 2.04
N SER A 48 -0.88 -2.52 0.76
CA SER A 48 -1.94 -3.07 -0.08
C SER A 48 -2.26 -4.50 0.33
N VAL A 49 -3.53 -4.78 0.56
CA VAL A 49 -4.07 -6.12 0.86
C VAL A 49 -4.57 -6.73 -0.43
N ALA A 50 -3.63 -7.05 -1.32
CA ALA A 50 -3.88 -7.68 -2.60
C ALA A 50 -3.18 -9.04 -2.62
N ALA A 51 -3.90 -10.13 -2.86
CA ALA A 51 -3.28 -11.44 -3.03
C ALA A 51 -2.49 -11.48 -4.36
N PRO A 52 -1.43 -12.29 -4.53
CA PRO A 52 -0.75 -13.09 -3.52
C PRO A 52 0.33 -12.32 -2.72
N LEU A 53 0.51 -11.02 -2.96
CA LEU A 53 1.66 -10.26 -2.46
C LEU A 53 1.22 -8.92 -1.88
N TYR A 54 1.61 -8.66 -0.63
CA TYR A 54 1.45 -7.35 -0.02
C TYR A 54 2.49 -6.37 -0.57
N VAL A 55 2.05 -5.14 -0.86
CA VAL A 55 2.92 -4.03 -1.28
C VAL A 55 2.87 -2.97 -0.20
N GLU A 56 4.02 -2.69 0.40
CA GLU A 56 4.18 -1.65 1.40
C GLU A 56 4.67 -0.36 0.73
N VAL A 57 4.08 0.77 1.07
CA VAL A 57 4.51 2.09 0.62
C VAL A 57 4.63 3.03 1.82
N THR A 58 5.76 3.69 1.94
CA THR A 58 5.95 4.83 2.84
C THR A 58 5.82 6.11 2.02
N ILE A 59 5.00 7.04 2.46
CA ILE A 59 4.73 8.33 1.80
C ILE A 59 5.02 9.44 2.82
N ALA A 60 6.07 10.21 2.61
CA ALA A 60 6.52 11.25 3.53
C ALA A 60 6.22 12.67 3.00
N GLY A 61 6.90 13.67 3.58
CA GLY A 61 6.98 15.04 3.07
C GLY A 61 5.64 15.69 2.77
N THR A 62 5.52 16.28 1.57
CA THR A 62 4.33 17.03 1.13
C THR A 62 3.43 16.24 0.19
N HIS A 63 3.70 14.95 -0.01
CA HIS A 63 2.92 14.12 -0.91
C HIS A 63 1.59 13.72 -0.27
N SER A 64 0.50 13.80 -1.03
CA SER A 64 -0.82 13.38 -0.59
C SER A 64 -0.94 11.86 -0.69
N ALA A 65 -1.12 11.19 0.46
CA ALA A 65 -1.34 9.75 0.53
C ALA A 65 -2.43 9.26 -0.45
N PRO A 66 -3.67 9.78 -0.46
CA PRO A 66 -4.71 9.28 -1.36
C PRO A 66 -4.33 9.40 -2.85
N SER A 67 -3.57 10.42 -3.24
CA SER A 67 -3.13 10.60 -4.62
C SER A 67 -2.09 9.54 -5.03
N VAL A 68 -1.09 9.30 -4.18
CA VAL A 68 -0.05 8.29 -4.44
C VAL A 68 -0.64 6.87 -4.40
N LEU A 69 -1.50 6.58 -3.42
CA LEU A 69 -2.17 5.29 -3.34
C LEU A 69 -3.07 5.04 -4.56
N SER A 70 -3.78 6.06 -5.06
CA SER A 70 -4.61 5.92 -6.26
C SER A 70 -3.77 5.62 -7.52
N ASP A 71 -2.59 6.24 -7.65
CA ASP A 71 -1.67 5.96 -8.76
C ASP A 71 -1.15 4.51 -8.71
N LEU A 72 -0.78 4.05 -7.51
CA LEU A 72 -0.28 2.69 -7.29
C LEU A 72 -1.37 1.61 -7.37
N SER A 73 -2.63 1.95 -7.09
CA SER A 73 -3.73 0.98 -7.09
C SER A 73 -3.98 0.39 -8.48
N ALA A 74 -3.87 1.19 -9.54
CA ALA A 74 -4.10 0.74 -10.92
C ALA A 74 -3.13 -0.39 -11.37
N PRO A 75 -1.80 -0.27 -11.21
CA PRO A 75 -0.89 -1.37 -11.53
C PRO A 75 -1.00 -2.54 -10.54
N ILE A 76 -1.26 -2.31 -9.26
CA ILE A 76 -1.44 -3.38 -8.26
C ILE A 76 -2.67 -4.24 -8.59
N ALA A 77 -3.79 -3.61 -8.94
CA ALA A 77 -5.02 -4.31 -9.33
C ALA A 77 -4.84 -5.19 -10.57
N LYS A 78 -3.93 -4.82 -11.50
CA LYS A 78 -3.64 -5.63 -12.69
C LYS A 78 -2.86 -6.91 -12.40
N VAL A 79 -2.07 -6.92 -11.33
CA VAL A 79 -1.19 -8.06 -10.97
C VAL A 79 -1.74 -8.90 -9.83
N SER A 80 -2.70 -8.37 -9.07
CA SER A 80 -3.50 -9.14 -8.14
C SER A 80 -4.49 -10.00 -8.92
N PRO A 81 -4.60 -11.31 -8.67
CA PRO A 81 -5.81 -12.04 -9.02
C PRO A 81 -6.93 -11.29 -8.30
N GLN A 82 -7.91 -10.78 -9.05
CA GLN A 82 -9.17 -10.37 -8.46
C GLN A 82 -9.65 -11.57 -7.63
N ALA A 83 -9.85 -11.40 -6.33
CA ALA A 83 -10.49 -12.43 -5.53
C ALA A 83 -11.88 -12.63 -6.13
N GLY A 84 -12.01 -13.67 -6.95
CA GLY A 84 -13.28 -14.14 -7.50
C GLY A 84 -14.14 -14.78 -6.43
#